data_AF-A0A3N5H4H4-F1
#
_entry.id   AF-A0A3N5H4H4-F1
#
_cell.length_a   1.000
_cell.length_b   1.000
_cell.length_c   1.000
_cell.angle_alpha   90.00
_cell.angle_beta   90.00
_cell.angle_gamma   90.00
#
_symmetry.space_group_name_H-M   'P 1'
#
loop_
_entity.id
_entity.type
_entity.pdbx_description
1 polymer ?
#
loop_
_entity_poly.entity_id
_entity_poly.type
_entity_poly.pdbx_seq_one_letter_code
_entity_poly.pdbx_strand_id
1 'polypeptide(L)'
;MATLKDKLAREQRELTQDQVEYEHRKWEERGNLAELGASVFGIGRKKSLTSQMSKNRMTQQAKADVDESVDAIKQFETQIQEMQSRREQLLQEINDRWAEVVNQVSEIPIQPKKTDVSMQFFGVAWQPFYLIREGGEVYQLPAFGAE
;
A
#
# COMPACT_ATOMS: atom_id res chain seq x y z
N MET A 1 9.99 -5.97 -0.39
CA MET A 1 9.27 -6.69 0.68
C MET A 1 9.60 -8.18 0.73
N ALA A 2 9.44 -8.94 -0.37
CA ALA A 2 9.79 -10.38 -0.38
C ALA A 2 11.23 -10.63 0.09
N THR A 3 12.19 -9.87 -0.45
CA THR A 3 13.60 -9.97 -0.08
C THR A 3 13.91 -9.70 1.40
N LEU A 4 13.21 -8.77 2.06
CA LEU A 4 13.41 -8.48 3.49
C LEU A 4 12.77 -9.55 4.38
N LYS A 5 11.59 -10.06 4.00
CA LYS A 5 10.93 -11.17 4.70
C LYS A 5 11.73 -12.47 4.58
N ASP A 6 12.30 -12.72 3.40
CA ASP A 6 13.16 -13.88 3.16
C ASP A 6 14.46 -13.78 3.96
N LYS A 7 15.05 -12.58 4.06
CA LYS A 7 16.19 -12.31 4.94
C LYS A 7 15.84 -12.52 6.41
N LEU A 8 14.73 -11.96 6.88
CA LEU A 8 14.24 -12.17 8.25
C LEU A 8 14.01 -13.65 8.57
N ALA A 9 13.40 -14.41 7.65
CA ALA A 9 13.21 -15.85 7.80
C ALA A 9 14.52 -16.65 7.74
N ARG A 10 15.56 -16.11 7.10
CA ARG A 10 16.91 -16.68 7.15
C ARG A 10 17.55 -16.41 8.51
N GLU A 11 17.56 -15.17 8.99
CA GLU A 11 18.13 -14.81 10.29
C GLU A 11 17.45 -15.53 11.46
N GLN A 12 16.13 -15.74 11.41
CA GLN A 12 15.43 -16.52 12.44
C GLN A 12 15.86 -17.99 12.49
N ARG A 13 16.21 -18.57 11.32
CA ARG A 13 16.77 -19.92 11.26
C ARG A 13 18.21 -19.95 11.77
N GLU A 14 19.00 -18.93 11.43
CA GLU A 14 20.38 -18.74 11.89
C GLU A 14 20.41 -18.59 13.43
N LEU A 15 19.60 -17.68 13.99
CA LEU A 15 19.40 -17.52 15.43
C LEU A 15 19.07 -18.84 16.14
N THR A 16 18.22 -19.66 15.54
CA THR A 16 17.87 -20.96 16.14
C THR A 16 19.08 -21.89 16.21
N GLN A 17 19.93 -21.88 15.18
CA GLN A 17 21.16 -22.66 15.14
C GLN A 17 22.18 -22.12 16.14
N ASP A 18 22.38 -20.80 16.17
CA ASP A 18 23.32 -20.12 17.08
C ASP A 18 22.92 -20.35 18.54
N GLN A 19 21.62 -20.33 18.85
CA GLN A 19 21.13 -20.60 20.20
C GLN A 19 21.42 -22.03 20.64
N VAL A 20 21.27 -23.00 19.74
CA VAL A 20 21.61 -24.41 20.01
C VAL A 20 23.11 -24.56 20.21
N GLU A 21 23.93 -23.91 19.38
CA GLU A 21 25.38 -23.93 19.51
C GLU A 21 25.85 -23.28 20.82
N TYR A 22 25.31 -22.12 21.18
CA TYR A 22 25.60 -21.44 22.44
C TYR A 22 25.25 -22.32 23.64
N GLU A 23 24.07 -22.93 23.66
CA GLU A 23 23.70 -23.85 24.74
C GLU A 23 24.62 -25.07 24.80
N HIS A 24 25.01 -25.64 23.65
CA HIS A 24 25.97 -26.74 23.61
C HIS A 24 27.33 -26.33 24.20
N ARG A 25 27.91 -25.22 23.74
CA ARG A 25 29.21 -24.69 24.22
C ARG A 25 29.16 -24.34 25.72
N LYS A 26 28.03 -23.80 26.19
CA LYS A 26 27.80 -23.51 27.61
C LYS A 26 27.72 -24.79 28.45
N TRP A 27 27.11 -25.85 27.95
CA TRP A 27 27.13 -27.16 28.61
C TRP A 27 28.54 -27.75 28.65
N GLU A 28 29.30 -27.67 27.56
CA GLU A 28 30.70 -28.10 27.52
C GLU A 28 31.59 -27.31 28.50
N GLU A 29 31.40 -26.00 28.62
CA GLU A 29 32.11 -25.15 29.56
C GLU A 29 31.82 -25.58 31.00
N ARG A 30 30.54 -25.80 31.34
CA ARG A 30 30.13 -26.28 32.67
C ARG A 30 30.71 -27.65 33.00
N GLY A 31 30.66 -28.59 32.04
CA GLY A 31 31.27 -29.91 32.21
C GLY A 31 32.77 -29.82 32.43
N ASN A 32 33.46 -28.98 31.67
CA ASN A 32 34.91 -28.77 31.81
C ASN A 32 35.28 -28.09 33.13
N LEU A 33 34.45 -27.18 33.62
CA LEU A 33 34.64 -26.54 34.93
C LEU A 33 34.45 -27.54 36.08
N ALA A 34 33.46 -28.44 35.97
CA ALA A 34 33.28 -29.53 36.92
C ALA A 34 34.46 -30.51 36.93
N GLU A 35 34.97 -30.88 35.75
CA GLU A 35 36.18 -31.71 35.61
C GLU A 35 37.43 -31.02 36.20
N LEU A 36 37.59 -29.71 36.01
CA LEU A 36 38.66 -28.96 36.67
C LEU A 36 38.51 -29.04 38.18
N GLY A 37 37.31 -28.77 38.71
CA GLY A 37 37.03 -28.84 40.14
C GLY A 37 37.42 -30.19 40.72
N ALA A 38 36.98 -31.28 40.08
CA ALA A 38 37.36 -32.65 40.46
C ALA A 38 38.90 -32.86 40.44
N SER A 39 39.59 -32.33 39.42
CA SER A 39 41.04 -32.45 39.29
C SER A 39 41.82 -31.71 40.39
N VAL A 40 41.28 -30.59 40.91
CA VAL A 40 41.86 -29.86 42.05
C VAL A 40 41.76 -30.68 43.34
N PHE A 41 40.71 -31.49 43.50
CA PHE A 41 40.55 -32.42 44.61
C PHE A 41 41.26 -33.77 44.40
N GLY A 42 42.11 -33.90 43.38
CA GLY A 42 42.89 -35.11 43.10
C GLY A 42 42.09 -36.24 42.44
N ILE A 43 40.86 -35.99 42.00
CA ILE A 43 40.00 -36.95 41.31
C ILE A 43 40.14 -36.72 39.79
N GLY A 44 40.71 -37.69 39.08
CA GLY A 44 40.83 -37.66 37.61
C GLY A 44 42.15 -37.07 37.07
N ARG A 45 42.15 -36.64 35.80
CA ARG A 45 43.36 -36.12 35.12
C ARG A 45 43.56 -34.63 35.39
N LYS A 46 44.82 -34.19 35.53
CA LYS A 46 45.18 -32.77 35.67
C LYS A 46 44.76 -31.98 34.42
N LYS A 47 43.89 -30.97 34.58
CA LYS A 47 43.45 -30.06 33.52
C LYS A 47 44.22 -28.74 33.58
N SER A 48 44.56 -28.15 32.44
CA SER A 48 45.20 -26.83 32.38
C SER A 48 44.18 -25.70 32.46
N LEU A 49 44.59 -24.57 33.06
CA LEU A 49 43.80 -23.33 33.09
C LEU A 49 43.72 -22.66 31.71
N THR A 50 44.72 -22.87 30.86
CA THR A 50 44.76 -22.30 29.50
C THR A 50 43.65 -22.86 28.60
N SER A 51 43.28 -24.14 28.77
CA SER A 51 42.17 -24.75 28.03
C SER A 51 40.81 -24.12 28.38
N GLN A 52 40.63 -23.66 29.62
CA GLN A 52 39.39 -23.01 30.06
C GLN A 52 39.20 -21.62 29.46
N MET A 53 40.26 -20.83 29.39
CA MET A 53 40.20 -19.50 28.76
C MET A 53 39.74 -19.60 27.30
N SER A 54 40.26 -20.59 26.56
CA SER A 54 39.82 -20.82 25.18
C SER A 54 38.36 -21.24 25.08
N LYS A 55 37.88 -22.10 25.99
CA LYS A 55 36.46 -22.54 26.01
C LYS A 55 35.50 -21.42 26.36
N ASN A 56 35.81 -20.64 27.39
CA ASN A 56 35.02 -19.47 27.76
C ASN A 56 34.94 -18.48 26.58
N ARG A 57 36.06 -18.20 25.90
CA ARG A 57 36.06 -17.36 24.69
C ARG A 57 35.12 -17.90 23.61
N MET A 58 35.11 -19.22 23.38
CA MET A 58 34.21 -19.84 22.40
C MET A 58 32.74 -19.72 22.81
N THR A 59 32.40 -19.88 24.10
CA THR A 59 31.04 -19.65 24.61
C THR A 59 30.62 -18.19 24.44
N GLN A 60 31.51 -17.24 24.77
CA GLN A 60 31.23 -15.82 24.61
C GLN A 60 31.06 -15.42 23.15
N GLN A 61 31.83 -16.03 22.24
CA GLN A 61 31.66 -15.82 20.81
C GLN A 61 30.29 -16.31 20.33
N ALA A 62 29.91 -17.54 20.68
CA ALA A 62 28.58 -18.06 20.31
C ALA A 62 27.43 -17.24 20.91
N LYS A 63 27.63 -16.65 22.08
CA LYS A 63 26.67 -15.69 22.65
C LYS A 63 26.58 -14.42 21.82
N ALA A 64 27.72 -13.88 21.40
CA ALA A 64 27.76 -12.69 20.55
C ALA A 64 27.07 -12.94 19.20
N ASP A 65 27.25 -14.13 18.62
CA ASP A 65 26.59 -14.54 17.38
C ASP A 65 25.05 -14.56 17.55
N VAL A 66 24.55 -15.11 18.67
CA VAL A 66 23.11 -15.04 19.05
C VAL A 66 22.63 -13.60 19.18
N ASP A 67 23.36 -12.75 19.89
CA ASP A 67 22.98 -11.36 20.14
C ASP A 67 22.96 -10.56 18.82
N GLU A 68 23.91 -10.80 17.92
CA GLU A 68 23.94 -10.22 16.56
C GLU A 68 22.71 -10.64 15.74
N SER A 69 22.40 -11.93 15.70
CA SER A 69 21.23 -12.47 15.01
C SER A 69 19.92 -11.87 15.55
N VAL A 70 19.79 -11.70 16.87
CA VAL A 70 18.63 -11.04 17.50
C VAL A 70 18.50 -9.58 17.05
N ASP A 71 19.59 -8.83 17.03
CA ASP A 71 19.56 -7.42 16.65
C ASP A 71 19.30 -7.24 15.15
N ALA A 72 19.83 -8.12 14.30
CA ALA A 72 19.52 -8.15 12.88
C ALA A 72 18.03 -8.40 12.61
N ILE A 73 17.41 -9.34 13.34
CA ILE A 73 15.97 -9.62 13.24
C ILE A 73 15.15 -8.36 13.60
N LYS A 74 15.46 -7.72 14.73
CA LYS A 74 14.76 -6.47 15.15
C LYS A 74 14.87 -5.38 14.10
N GLN A 75 16.04 -5.20 13.50
CA GLN A 75 16.24 -4.23 12.43
C GLN A 75 15.38 -4.55 11.22
N PHE A 76 15.31 -5.81 10.78
CA PHE A 76 14.47 -6.20 9.65
C PHE A 76 12.97 -6.06 9.95
N GLU A 77 12.52 -6.40 11.16
CA GLU A 77 11.14 -6.19 11.59
C GLU A 77 10.77 -4.70 11.53
N THR A 78 11.64 -3.84 12.06
CA THR A 78 11.44 -2.38 12.06
C THR A 78 11.35 -1.82 10.64
N GLN A 79 12.26 -2.23 9.75
CA GLN A 79 12.23 -1.82 8.34
C GLN A 79 10.95 -2.28 7.62
N ILE A 80 10.47 -3.49 7.91
CA ILE A 80 9.22 -4.00 7.33
C ILE A 80 8.03 -3.18 7.81
N GLN A 81 7.95 -2.87 9.10
CA GLN A 81 6.88 -2.05 9.66
C GLN A 81 6.89 -0.62 9.10
N GLU A 82 8.06 0.00 9.00
CA GLU A 82 8.20 1.34 8.42
C GLU A 82 7.73 1.35 6.95
N MET A 83 8.13 0.36 6.15
CA MET A 83 7.68 0.23 4.76
C MET A 83 6.17 0.00 4.64
N GLN A 84 5.56 -0.75 5.56
CA GLN A 84 4.11 -0.97 5.59
C GLN A 84 3.38 0.33 5.93
N SER A 85 3.81 1.03 6.98
CA SER A 85 3.25 2.33 7.38
C SER A 85 3.35 3.35 6.24
N ARG A 86 4.52 3.46 5.60
CA ARG A 86 4.71 4.36 4.46
C ARG A 86 3.82 4.02 3.27
N ARG A 87 3.59 2.72 3.02
CA ARG A 87 2.67 2.28 1.97
C ARG A 87 1.23 2.70 2.28
N GLU A 88 0.78 2.54 3.52
CA GLU A 88 -0.57 2.95 3.94
C GLU A 88 -0.75 4.46 3.82
N GLN A 89 0.24 5.25 4.25
CA GLN A 89 0.26 6.71 4.08
C GLN A 89 0.16 7.12 2.61
N LEU A 90 0.94 6.50 1.72
CA LEU A 90 0.87 6.78 0.29
C LEU A 90 -0.48 6.42 -0.32
N LEU A 91 -1.11 5.32 0.12
CA LEU A 91 -2.45 4.96 -0.34
C LEU A 91 -3.51 5.96 0.13
N GLN A 92 -3.40 6.48 1.36
CA GLN A 92 -4.26 7.54 1.86
C GLN A 92 -4.07 8.83 1.06
N GLU A 93 -2.82 9.27 0.87
CA GLU A 93 -2.51 10.47 0.09
C GLU A 93 -3.06 10.40 -1.34
N ILE A 94 -2.92 9.23 -1.99
CA ILE A 94 -3.48 9.00 -3.32
C ILE A 94 -5.01 9.09 -3.29
N ASN A 95 -5.67 8.45 -2.33
CA ASN A 95 -7.13 8.50 -2.21
C ASN A 95 -7.64 9.92 -1.95
N ASP A 96 -6.99 10.66 -1.06
CA ASP A 96 -7.34 12.05 -0.74
C ASP A 96 -7.20 12.94 -1.98
N ARG A 97 -6.12 12.77 -2.74
CA ARG A 97 -5.92 13.48 -4.01
C ARG A 97 -6.99 13.14 -5.04
N TRP A 98 -7.37 11.86 -5.18
CA TRP A 98 -8.44 11.47 -6.11
C TRP A 98 -9.80 11.99 -5.66
N ALA A 99 -10.10 12.01 -4.36
CA ALA A 99 -11.32 12.59 -3.83
C ALA A 99 -11.41 14.11 -4.12
N GLU A 100 -10.29 14.84 -4.04
CA GLU A 100 -10.24 16.25 -4.40
C GLU A 100 -10.52 16.48 -5.90
N VAL A 101 -9.91 15.69 -6.78
CA VAL A 101 -10.06 15.83 -8.25
C VAL A 101 -11.48 15.48 -8.71
N VAL A 102 -12.10 14.45 -8.15
CA VAL A 102 -13.48 14.05 -8.52
C VAL A 102 -14.50 15.14 -8.16
N ASN A 103 -14.24 15.94 -7.12
CA ASN A 103 -15.10 17.06 -6.76
C ASN A 103 -14.92 18.31 -7.65
N GLN A 104 -13.91 18.34 -8.53
CA GLN A 104 -13.67 19.44 -9.48
C GLN A 104 -14.34 19.22 -10.85
N VAL A 105 -15.46 18.49 -10.91
CA VAL A 105 -16.27 18.41 -12.13
C VAL A 105 -16.94 19.75 -12.38
N SER A 106 -16.33 20.53 -13.27
CA SER A 106 -16.91 21.74 -13.84
C SER A 106 -17.93 21.34 -14.91
N GLU A 107 -19.20 21.64 -14.66
CA GLU A 107 -20.23 21.58 -15.69
C GLU A 107 -19.98 22.75 -16.65
N ILE A 108 -19.59 22.45 -17.89
CA ILE A 108 -19.44 23.47 -18.93
C ILE A 108 -20.79 23.59 -19.63
N PRO A 109 -21.60 24.64 -19.37
CA PRO A 109 -22.88 24.80 -20.04
C PRO A 109 -22.63 25.11 -21.52
N ILE A 110 -22.87 24.13 -22.38
CA ILE A 110 -22.84 24.32 -23.83
C ILE A 110 -24.13 25.03 -24.23
N GLN A 111 -24.07 26.35 -24.43
CA GLN A 111 -25.21 27.09 -24.95
C GLN A 111 -25.37 26.77 -26.44
N PRO A 112 -26.56 26.30 -26.89
CA PRO A 112 -26.80 26.06 -28.30
C PRO A 112 -26.65 27.38 -29.09
N LYS A 113 -25.83 27.37 -30.14
CA LYS A 113 -25.61 28.56 -30.96
C LYS A 113 -26.83 28.77 -31.85
N LYS A 114 -27.25 30.04 -32.01
CA LYS A 114 -28.36 30.40 -32.93
C LYS A 114 -28.13 29.93 -34.37
N THR A 115 -26.88 29.71 -34.75
CA THR A 115 -26.47 29.17 -36.06
C THR A 115 -26.88 27.71 -36.28
N ASP A 116 -27.08 26.93 -35.22
CA ASP A 116 -27.51 25.51 -35.30
C ASP A 116 -29.03 25.35 -35.46
N VAL A 117 -29.79 26.44 -35.36
CA VAL A 117 -31.23 26.45 -35.65
C VAL A 117 -31.43 26.71 -37.15
N SER A 118 -31.35 25.66 -37.96
CA SER A 118 -31.72 25.75 -39.37
C SER A 118 -33.26 25.65 -39.52
N MET A 119 -33.91 26.74 -39.89
CA MET A 119 -35.31 26.72 -40.34
C MET A 119 -35.32 26.19 -41.78
N GLN A 120 -35.67 24.92 -41.96
CA GLN A 120 -35.66 24.26 -43.26
C GLN A 120 -36.78 24.76 -44.21
N PHE A 121 -37.85 25.34 -43.66
CA PHE A 121 -38.97 25.84 -44.44
C PHE A 121 -39.58 27.07 -43.80
N PHE A 122 -39.67 28.16 -44.56
CA PHE A 122 -40.43 29.35 -44.19
C PHE A 122 -41.37 29.69 -45.36
N GLY A 123 -42.66 29.74 -45.09
CA GLY A 123 -43.68 30.05 -46.07
C GLY A 123 -44.61 31.13 -45.54
N VAL A 124 -44.93 32.10 -46.39
CA VAL A 124 -45.98 33.09 -46.12
C VAL A 124 -47.24 32.61 -46.84
N ALA A 125 -48.25 32.21 -46.08
CA ALA A 125 -49.55 31.87 -46.64
C ALA A 125 -50.39 33.14 -46.78
N TRP A 126 -50.89 33.40 -47.99
CA TRP A 126 -51.85 34.47 -48.24
C TRP A 126 -53.25 33.88 -48.36
N GLN A 127 -54.15 34.28 -47.45
CA GLN A 127 -55.54 33.88 -47.44
C GLN A 127 -56.45 35.10 -47.70
N PRO A 128 -56.85 35.34 -48.96
CA PRO A 128 -57.66 36.51 -49.31
C PRO A 128 -59.15 36.33 -48.98
N PHE A 129 -59.83 37.44 -48.70
CA PHE A 129 -61.28 37.50 -48.49
C PHE A 129 -61.88 38.63 -49.36
N TYR A 130 -63.03 38.36 -49.97
CA TYR A 130 -63.84 39.36 -50.66
C TYR A 130 -64.83 40.01 -49.69
N LEU A 131 -65.03 41.31 -49.83
CA LEU A 131 -66.04 42.06 -49.11
C LEU A 131 -67.22 42.34 -50.05
N ILE A 132 -68.38 41.76 -49.74
CA ILE A 132 -69.61 41.97 -50.50
C ILE A 132 -70.60 42.74 -49.63
N ARG A 133 -71.26 43.74 -50.21
CA ARG A 133 -72.28 44.54 -49.54
C ARG A 133 -73.65 44.25 -50.14
N GLU A 134 -74.55 43.70 -49.35
CA GLU A 134 -75.93 43.40 -49.73
C GLU A 134 -76.87 43.88 -48.61
N GLY A 135 -77.93 44.60 -48.95
CA GLY A 135 -78.95 45.03 -47.97
C GLY A 135 -78.47 46.00 -46.87
N GLY A 136 -77.27 46.58 -46.97
CA GLY A 136 -76.68 47.46 -45.95
C GLY A 136 -75.73 46.74 -44.98
N GLU A 137 -75.66 45.41 -45.05
CA GLU A 137 -74.69 44.60 -44.30
C GLU A 137 -73.49 44.22 -45.18
N VAL A 138 -72.33 44.03 -44.55
CA VAL A 138 -71.07 43.64 -45.22
C VAL A 138 -70.72 42.22 -44.82
N TYR A 139 -70.62 41.32 -45.80
CA TYR A 139 -70.25 39.93 -45.62
C TYR A 139 -68.82 39.70 -46.13
N GLN A 140 -68.06 38.89 -45.38
CA GLN A 140 -66.74 38.42 -45.79
C GLN A 140 -66.89 37.03 -46.43
N LEU A 141 -66.50 36.89 -47.69
CA LEU A 141 -66.44 35.59 -48.35
C LEU A 141 -64.99 35.17 -48.57
N PRO A 142 -64.62 33.92 -48.26
CA PRO A 142 -63.34 33.34 -48.66
C PRO A 142 -63.10 33.52 -50.17
N ALA A 143 -61.97 34.11 -50.55
CA ALA A 143 -61.57 34.23 -51.96
C ALA A 143 -60.75 33.02 -52.44
N PHE A 144 -60.52 32.06 -51.54
CA PHE A 144 -60.00 30.73 -51.83
C PHE A 144 -61.19 29.77 -51.90
N GLY A 145 -61.19 28.87 -52.89
CA GLY A 145 -62.31 27.94 -53.12
C GLY A 145 -62.58 27.07 -51.89
N ALA A 146 -63.84 26.65 -51.73
CA ALA A 146 -64.18 25.62 -50.76
C ALA A 146 -63.50 24.31 -51.19
N GLU A 147 -62.75 23.69 -50.28
CA GLU A 147 -62.58 22.23 -50.35
C GLU A 147 -63.92 21.54 -50.08
#